data_AF-A0A924BIE5-F1
#
_entry.id   AF-A0A924BIE5-F1
#
_cell.length_a   1.000
_cell.length_b   1.000
_cell.length_c   1.000
_cell.angle_alpha   90.00
_cell.angle_beta   90.00
_cell.angle_gamma   90.00
#
_symmetry.space_group_name_H-M   'P 1'
#
loop_
_entity.id
_entity.type
_entity.pdbx_description
1 polymer ?
#
loop_
_entity_poly.entity_id
_entity_poly.type
_entity_poly.pdbx_seq_one_letter_code
_entity_poly.pdbx_strand_id
1 'polypeptide(L)'
;MAQRRNRWTGLAYMAPALAFVAVFVMWPLVHLIYISFTSESLLGGGEWVGFDNYAKAFGDKNFWRAFTFTLTYTAYLTPILMVLNLALALLTARNTPLRQLTRTVVFLPVVIGLASSSLLWYWLFDQQVGLFNKALVDLGILDQPLVWFKKAGTGQLGVMISVLWKVVGSGMILMVAGIQAIGNDIIEAAKIDGASGWMQVRR
;
A
#
# COMPACT_ATOMS: atom_id res chain seq x y z
N MET A 1 -38.26 -25.91 0.34
CA MET A 1 -37.57 -26.12 -0.95
C MET A 1 -37.18 -24.81 -1.67
N ALA A 2 -37.92 -23.71 -1.53
CA ALA A 2 -37.60 -22.42 -2.18
C ALA A 2 -36.24 -21.80 -1.80
N GLN A 3 -35.82 -21.87 -0.52
CA GLN A 3 -34.50 -21.40 -0.07
C GLN A 3 -33.32 -22.18 -0.69
N ARG A 4 -33.50 -23.47 -1.04
CA ARG A 4 -32.46 -24.28 -1.70
C ARG A 4 -32.29 -23.88 -3.16
N ARG A 5 -33.39 -23.67 -3.90
CA ARG A 5 -33.36 -23.23 -5.31
C ARG A 5 -32.67 -21.87 -5.46
N ASN A 6 -32.85 -20.98 -4.48
CA ASN A 6 -32.23 -19.65 -4.48
C ASN A 6 -30.70 -19.67 -4.22
N ARG A 7 -30.16 -20.72 -3.59
CA ARG A 7 -28.71 -20.90 -3.38
C ARG A 7 -28.01 -21.38 -4.65
N TRP A 8 -28.62 -22.30 -5.39
CA TRP A 8 -28.05 -22.82 -6.64
C TRP A 8 -28.06 -21.77 -7.75
N THR A 9 -29.07 -20.91 -7.81
CA THR A 9 -29.07 -19.75 -8.72
C THR A 9 -28.00 -18.73 -8.33
N GLY A 10 -27.85 -18.42 -7.04
CA GLY A 10 -26.77 -17.56 -6.55
C GLY A 10 -25.37 -18.11 -6.89
N LEU A 11 -25.15 -19.42 -6.69
CA LEU A 11 -23.89 -20.07 -7.07
C LEU A 11 -23.67 -20.04 -8.58
N ALA A 12 -24.70 -20.23 -9.41
CA ALA A 12 -24.59 -20.15 -10.86
C ALA A 12 -24.19 -18.73 -11.32
N TYR A 13 -24.70 -17.68 -10.67
CA TYR A 13 -24.28 -16.30 -10.95
C TYR A 13 -22.82 -16.02 -10.54
N MET A 14 -22.35 -16.64 -9.45
CA MET A 14 -20.97 -16.50 -9.00
C MET A 14 -19.99 -17.42 -9.74
N ALA A 15 -20.48 -18.47 -10.40
CA ALA A 15 -19.65 -19.53 -10.99
C ALA A 15 -18.57 -19.01 -11.96
N PRO A 16 -18.83 -18.05 -12.87
CA PRO A 16 -17.78 -17.52 -13.75
C PRO A 16 -16.66 -16.82 -12.98
N ALA A 17 -17.01 -16.04 -11.95
CA ALA A 17 -16.02 -15.36 -11.11
C ALA A 17 -15.21 -16.35 -10.27
N LEU A 18 -15.87 -17.36 -9.70
CA LEU A 18 -15.20 -18.42 -8.93
C LEU A 18 -14.29 -19.26 -9.81
N ALA A 19 -14.71 -19.60 -11.04
CA ALA A 19 -13.89 -20.32 -12.00
C ALA A 19 -12.65 -19.50 -12.38
N PHE A 20 -12.82 -18.20 -12.61
CA PHE A 20 -11.69 -17.29 -12.87
C PHE A 20 -10.69 -17.28 -11.70
N VAL A 21 -11.17 -17.08 -10.47
CA VAL A 21 -10.31 -17.10 -9.27
C VAL A 21 -9.63 -18.47 -9.11
N ALA A 22 -10.34 -19.57 -9.35
CA ALA A 22 -9.78 -20.91 -9.25
C ALA A 22 -8.62 -21.13 -10.23
N VAL A 23 -8.79 -20.72 -11.49
CA VAL A 23 -7.81 -20.97 -12.56
C VAL A 23 -6.65 -19.98 -12.52
N PHE A 24 -6.90 -18.71 -12.26
CA PHE A 24 -5.88 -17.65 -12.40
C PHE A 24 -5.25 -17.20 -11.08
N VAL A 25 -5.84 -17.57 -9.94
CA VAL A 25 -5.29 -17.22 -8.62
C VAL A 25 -4.95 -18.48 -7.83
N MET A 26 -5.92 -19.38 -7.62
CA MET A 26 -5.72 -20.54 -6.76
C MET A 26 -4.77 -21.56 -7.39
N TRP A 27 -4.92 -21.87 -8.68
CA TRP A 27 -4.07 -22.83 -9.35
C TRP A 27 -2.58 -22.41 -9.35
N PRO A 28 -2.19 -21.19 -9.79
CA PRO A 28 -0.81 -20.74 -9.70
C PRO A 28 -0.27 -20.72 -8.25
N LEU A 29 -1.11 -20.39 -7.26
CA LEU A 29 -0.70 -20.40 -5.86
C LEU A 29 -0.42 -21.81 -5.35
N VAL A 30 -1.28 -22.78 -5.65
CA VAL A 30 -1.07 -24.19 -5.30
C VAL A 30 0.16 -24.73 -6.02
N HIS A 31 0.33 -24.38 -7.30
CA HIS A 31 1.50 -24.79 -8.08
C HIS A 31 2.80 -24.17 -7.54
N LEU A 32 2.78 -22.91 -7.11
CA LEU A 32 3.94 -22.26 -6.47
C LEU A 32 4.31 -22.95 -5.16
N ILE A 33 3.30 -23.35 -4.37
CA ILE A 33 3.52 -24.16 -3.16
C ILE A 33 4.16 -25.49 -3.55
N TYR A 34 3.62 -26.21 -4.54
CA TYR A 34 4.22 -27.45 -5.03
C TYR A 34 5.69 -27.27 -5.47
N ILE A 35 5.97 -26.27 -6.32
CA ILE A 35 7.32 -25.95 -6.82
C ILE A 35 8.28 -25.66 -5.66
N SER A 36 7.81 -25.01 -4.59
CA SER A 36 8.65 -24.70 -3.43
C SER A 36 9.22 -25.95 -2.71
N PHE A 37 8.62 -27.13 -2.92
CA PHE A 37 9.13 -28.43 -2.44
C PHE A 37 9.99 -29.17 -3.48
N THR A 38 10.27 -28.56 -4.63
CA THR A 38 11.04 -29.16 -5.73
C THR A 38 12.30 -28.34 -6.03
N SER A 39 13.28 -28.95 -6.70
CA SER A 39 14.45 -28.23 -7.23
C SER A 39 14.19 -27.59 -8.61
N GLU A 40 12.92 -27.30 -8.92
CA GLU A 40 12.51 -26.85 -10.24
C GLU A 40 13.10 -25.48 -10.59
N SER A 41 13.70 -25.38 -11.78
CA SER A 41 14.31 -24.15 -12.29
C SER A 41 13.51 -23.57 -13.46
N LEU A 42 13.69 -22.28 -13.76
CA LEU A 42 13.07 -21.64 -14.93
C LEU A 42 13.48 -22.29 -16.26
N LEU A 43 14.60 -23.01 -16.28
CA LEU A 43 15.10 -23.73 -17.46
C LEU A 43 14.51 -25.15 -17.57
N GLY A 44 13.61 -25.52 -16.66
CA GLY A 44 12.97 -26.83 -16.59
C GLY A 44 13.76 -27.85 -15.78
N GLY A 45 13.11 -28.98 -15.51
CA GLY A 45 13.62 -30.05 -14.66
C GLY A 45 13.52 -29.70 -13.17
N GLY A 46 13.43 -30.72 -12.32
CA GLY A 46 13.33 -30.57 -10.87
C GLY A 46 12.91 -31.88 -10.21
N GLU A 47 13.57 -32.24 -9.11
CA GLU A 47 13.20 -33.39 -8.28
C GLU A 47 12.51 -32.90 -7.01
N TRP A 48 11.73 -33.78 -6.37
CA TRP A 48 11.16 -33.49 -5.07
C TRP A 48 12.28 -33.44 -4.01
N VAL A 49 12.50 -32.27 -3.42
CA VAL A 49 13.53 -32.03 -2.40
C VAL A 49 12.95 -31.78 -1.00
N GLY A 50 11.62 -31.90 -0.86
CA GLY A 50 10.94 -31.67 0.42
C GLY A 50 11.21 -30.27 0.96
N PHE A 51 11.73 -30.19 2.20
CA PHE A 51 11.93 -28.91 2.89
C PHE A 51 13.30 -28.25 2.65
N ASP A 52 14.15 -28.81 1.79
CA ASP A 52 15.52 -28.32 1.58
C ASP A 52 15.58 -26.85 1.15
N ASN A 53 14.64 -26.39 0.31
CA ASN A 53 14.57 -25.00 -0.10
C ASN A 53 14.29 -24.06 1.08
N TYR A 54 13.44 -24.48 2.02
CA TYR A 54 13.17 -23.72 3.23
C TYR A 54 14.38 -23.71 4.15
N ALA A 55 15.05 -24.85 4.36
CA ALA A 55 16.28 -24.92 5.15
C ALA A 55 17.37 -24.01 4.58
N LYS A 56 17.55 -24.00 3.25
CA LYS A 56 18.45 -23.08 2.55
C LYS A 56 18.05 -21.61 2.76
N ALA A 57 16.76 -21.28 2.60
CA ALA A 57 16.27 -19.92 2.79
C ALA A 57 16.47 -19.43 4.23
N PHE A 58 16.14 -20.25 5.24
CA PHE A 58 16.34 -19.89 6.65
C PHE A 58 17.82 -19.82 7.06
N GLY A 59 18.71 -20.53 6.37
CA GLY A 59 20.16 -20.40 6.53
C GLY A 59 20.78 -19.21 5.80
N ASP A 60 20.06 -18.57 4.87
CA ASP A 60 20.58 -17.48 4.05
C ASP A 60 20.48 -16.13 4.79
N LYS A 61 21.62 -15.46 4.94
CA LYS A 61 21.70 -14.12 5.52
C LYS A 61 20.98 -13.07 4.66
N ASN A 62 20.96 -13.24 3.34
CA ASN A 62 20.27 -12.32 2.44
C ASN A 62 18.75 -12.42 2.59
N PHE A 63 18.22 -13.63 2.78
CA PHE A 63 16.81 -13.85 3.11
C PHE A 63 16.42 -13.06 4.36
N TRP A 64 17.15 -13.24 5.46
CA TRP A 64 16.86 -12.51 6.70
C TRP A 64 17.04 -10.99 6.57
N ARG A 65 18.00 -10.54 5.77
CA ARG A 65 18.19 -9.10 5.50
C ARG A 65 17.00 -8.51 4.71
N ALA A 66 16.50 -9.20 3.70
CA ALA A 66 15.34 -8.77 2.93
C ALA A 66 14.04 -8.87 3.75
N PHE A 67 13.89 -9.93 4.54
CA PHE A 67 12.76 -10.15 5.44
C PHE A 67 12.66 -9.04 6.49
N THR A 68 13.75 -8.77 7.22
CA THR A 68 13.79 -7.73 8.25
C THR A 68 13.61 -6.33 7.66
N PHE A 69 14.19 -6.05 6.49
CA PHE A 69 13.95 -4.80 5.78
C PHE A 69 12.46 -4.63 5.46
N THR A 70 11.82 -5.64 4.87
CA THR A 70 10.40 -5.59 4.49
C THR A 70 9.50 -5.45 5.71
N LEU A 71 9.78 -6.19 6.78
CA LEU A 71 9.02 -6.12 8.02
C LEU A 71 9.13 -4.74 8.66
N THR A 72 10.35 -4.21 8.77
CA THR A 72 10.63 -2.88 9.36
C THR A 72 10.00 -1.77 8.52
N TYR A 73 10.15 -1.85 7.20
CA TYR A 73 9.53 -0.95 6.24
C TYR A 73 8.01 -0.93 6.40
N THR A 74 7.36 -2.09 6.41
CA THR A 74 5.90 -2.20 6.55
C THR A 74 5.42 -1.73 7.92
N ALA A 75 6.14 -2.05 9.00
CA ALA A 75 5.81 -1.67 10.37
C ALA A 75 5.82 -0.14 10.56
N TYR A 76 6.73 0.58 9.90
CA TYR A 76 6.73 2.05 9.94
C TYR A 76 5.75 2.68 8.96
N LEU A 77 5.72 2.18 7.72
CA LEU A 77 4.94 2.80 6.66
C LEU A 77 3.43 2.70 6.91
N THR A 78 2.96 1.55 7.40
CA THR A 78 1.52 1.27 7.53
C THR A 78 0.82 2.22 8.53
N PRO A 79 1.33 2.41 9.77
CA PRO A 79 0.73 3.37 10.69
C PRO A 79 0.77 4.81 10.16
N ILE A 80 1.87 5.21 9.52
CA ILE A 80 2.00 6.54 8.90
C ILE A 80 0.93 6.73 7.83
N LEU A 81 0.75 5.75 6.94
CA LEU A 81 -0.32 5.78 5.94
C LEU A 81 -1.70 5.87 6.57
N MET A 82 -2.00 5.06 7.60
CA MET A 82 -3.29 5.12 8.28
C MET A 82 -3.59 6.51 8.85
N VAL A 83 -2.62 7.12 9.53
CA VAL A 83 -2.78 8.45 10.11
C VAL A 83 -2.94 9.51 9.01
N LEU A 84 -2.10 9.49 7.98
CA LEU A 84 -2.16 10.46 6.87
C LEU A 84 -3.45 10.34 6.07
N ASN A 85 -3.88 9.11 5.76
CA ASN A 85 -5.12 8.85 5.05
C ASN A 85 -6.31 9.40 5.83
N LEU A 86 -6.36 9.16 7.16
CA LEU A 86 -7.44 9.64 8.01
C LEU A 86 -7.42 11.17 8.11
N ALA A 87 -6.26 11.76 8.33
CA ALA A 87 -6.11 13.22 8.42
C ALA A 87 -6.58 13.91 7.14
N LEU A 88 -6.12 13.43 5.97
CA LEU A 88 -6.54 13.94 4.67
C LEU A 88 -8.03 13.70 4.41
N ALA A 89 -8.56 12.55 4.82
CA ALA A 89 -9.97 12.24 4.67
C ALA A 89 -10.84 13.20 5.51
N LEU A 90 -10.51 13.45 6.76
CA LEU A 90 -11.22 14.41 7.63
C LEU A 90 -11.19 15.83 7.05
N LEU A 91 -10.04 16.25 6.50
CA LEU A 91 -9.89 17.56 5.85
C LEU A 91 -10.74 17.67 4.58
N THR A 92 -10.90 16.57 3.83
CA THR A 92 -11.54 16.58 2.50
C THR A 92 -12.94 15.93 2.46
N ALA A 93 -13.46 15.47 3.60
CA ALA A 93 -14.72 14.71 3.66
C ALA A 93 -15.93 15.50 3.14
N ARG A 94 -15.97 16.82 3.35
CA ARG A 94 -17.06 17.67 2.84
C ARG A 94 -16.93 17.89 1.33
N ASN A 95 -18.06 17.87 0.63
CA ASN A 95 -18.11 18.07 -0.82
C ASN A 95 -18.13 19.57 -1.20
N THR A 96 -17.00 20.25 -1.03
CA THR A 96 -16.79 21.60 -1.58
C THR A 96 -15.84 21.56 -2.78
N PRO A 97 -15.91 22.51 -3.73
CA PRO A 97 -15.04 22.51 -4.92
C PRO A 97 -13.56 22.47 -4.57
N LEU A 98 -13.12 23.24 -3.57
CA LEU A 98 -11.74 23.24 -3.10
C LEU A 98 -11.31 21.87 -2.56
N ARG A 99 -12.17 21.19 -1.77
CA ARG A 99 -11.88 19.85 -1.23
C ARG A 99 -11.92 18.76 -2.29
N GLN A 100 -12.75 18.91 -3.33
CA GLN A 100 -12.72 18.05 -4.51
C GLN A 100 -11.39 18.20 -5.24
N LEU A 101 -10.94 19.43 -5.48
CA LEU A 101 -9.64 19.69 -6.10
C LEU A 101 -8.49 19.11 -5.28
N THR A 102 -8.50 19.27 -3.94
CA THR A 102 -7.50 18.67 -3.06
C THR A 102 -7.47 17.14 -3.21
N ARG A 103 -8.64 16.47 -3.23
CA ARG A 103 -8.70 15.02 -3.44
C ARG A 103 -8.10 14.61 -4.77
N THR A 104 -8.41 15.36 -5.83
CA THR A 104 -7.85 15.11 -7.18
C THR A 104 -6.33 15.22 -7.18
N VAL A 105 -5.77 16.30 -6.62
CA VAL A 105 -4.31 16.52 -6.58
C VAL A 105 -3.61 15.43 -5.75
N VAL A 106 -4.16 15.07 -4.60
CA VAL A 106 -3.59 14.03 -3.72
C VAL A 106 -3.75 12.63 -4.32
N PHE A 107 -4.77 12.39 -5.15
CA PHE A 107 -4.97 11.12 -5.84
C PHE A 107 -4.19 11.01 -7.16
N LEU A 108 -3.79 12.13 -7.76
CA LEU A 108 -3.05 12.15 -9.03
C LEU A 108 -1.81 11.23 -9.06
N PRO A 109 -1.00 11.11 -7.99
CA PRO A 109 0.12 10.17 -7.97
C PRO A 109 -0.31 8.72 -8.18
N VAL A 110 -1.49 8.32 -7.71
CA VAL A 110 -1.99 6.93 -7.75
C VAL A 110 -2.13 6.42 -9.18
N VAL A 111 -2.47 7.29 -10.13
CA VAL A 111 -2.68 6.89 -11.54
C VAL A 111 -1.40 6.81 -12.36
N ILE A 112 -0.28 7.35 -11.87
CA ILE A 112 1.02 7.32 -12.57
C ILE A 112 1.55 5.87 -12.61
N GLY A 113 2.05 5.37 -13.74
CA GLY A 113 2.61 4.01 -13.81
C GLY A 113 3.77 3.79 -12.81
N LEU A 114 3.91 2.58 -12.27
CA LEU A 114 4.94 2.26 -11.27
C LEU A 114 6.34 2.62 -11.80
N ALA A 115 6.71 2.16 -12.99
CA ALA A 115 8.02 2.44 -13.59
C ALA A 115 8.28 3.96 -13.75
N SER A 116 7.31 4.71 -14.26
CA SER A 116 7.42 6.17 -14.41
C SER A 116 7.57 6.87 -13.06
N SER A 117 6.80 6.46 -12.06
CA SER A 117 6.90 7.01 -10.70
C SER A 117 8.26 6.69 -10.07
N SER A 118 8.79 5.48 -10.26
CA SER A 118 10.10 5.08 -9.75
C SER A 118 11.22 5.91 -10.38
N LEU A 119 11.16 6.15 -11.70
CA LEU A 119 12.15 6.96 -12.40
C LEU A 119 12.10 8.44 -11.97
N LEU A 120 10.89 9.00 -11.81
CA LEU A 120 10.70 10.35 -11.29
C LEU A 120 11.37 10.51 -9.91
N TRP A 121 11.09 9.60 -8.99
CA TRP A 121 11.67 9.66 -7.64
C TRP A 121 13.17 9.39 -7.64
N TYR A 122 13.65 8.47 -8.48
CA TYR A 122 15.09 8.25 -8.66
C TYR A 122 15.80 9.55 -9.08
N TRP A 123 15.23 10.29 -10.04
CA TRP A 123 15.76 11.58 -10.47
C TRP A 123 15.66 12.66 -9.38
N LEU A 124 14.55 12.74 -8.64
CA LEU A 124 14.38 13.71 -7.55
C LEU A 124 15.38 13.49 -6.40
N PHE A 125 15.77 12.24 -6.15
CA PHE A 125 16.78 11.84 -5.16
C PHE A 125 18.21 11.86 -5.71
N ASP A 126 18.43 12.27 -6.95
CA ASP A 126 19.77 12.35 -7.52
C ASP A 126 20.67 13.29 -6.69
N GLN A 127 21.95 12.94 -6.55
CA GLN A 127 22.88 13.71 -5.74
C GLN A 127 23.21 15.08 -6.34
N GLN A 128 23.32 15.16 -7.67
CA GLN A 128 23.86 16.32 -8.37
C GLN A 128 22.76 17.23 -8.91
N VAL A 129 21.70 16.65 -9.47
CA VAL A 129 20.61 17.40 -10.13
C VAL A 129 19.27 17.27 -9.41
N GLY A 130 19.19 16.46 -8.36
CA GLY A 130 17.95 16.18 -7.64
C GLY A 130 17.44 17.36 -6.82
N LEU A 131 16.14 17.63 -6.93
CA LEU A 131 15.48 18.74 -6.24
C LEU A 131 15.53 18.61 -4.71
N PHE A 132 15.48 17.39 -4.17
CA PHE A 132 15.49 17.20 -2.71
C PHE A 132 16.81 17.58 -2.08
N ASN A 133 17.93 17.14 -2.66
CA ASN A 133 19.24 17.49 -2.13
C ASN A 133 19.46 19.00 -2.19
N LYS A 134 19.11 19.63 -3.31
CA LYS A 134 19.17 21.09 -3.44
C LYS A 134 18.34 21.79 -2.37
N ALA A 135 17.07 21.43 -2.22
CA ALA A 135 16.18 22.05 -1.24
C ALA A 135 16.67 21.85 0.21
N LEU A 136 17.19 20.67 0.56
CA LEU A 136 17.69 20.40 1.91
C LEU A 136 18.97 21.16 2.24
N VAL A 137 19.85 21.37 1.24
CA VAL A 137 21.07 22.18 1.40
C VAL A 137 20.72 23.67 1.48
N ASP A 138 19.85 24.17 0.60
CA ASP A 138 19.41 25.57 0.58
C ASP A 138 18.71 25.97 1.89
N LEU A 139 17.99 25.03 2.53
CA LEU A 139 17.35 25.21 3.84
C LEU A 139 18.32 25.06 5.03
N GLY A 140 19.59 24.73 4.79
CA GLY A 140 20.58 24.50 5.85
C GLY A 140 20.33 23.23 6.68
N ILE A 141 19.50 22.30 6.20
CA ILE A 141 19.25 21.02 6.87
C ILE A 141 20.42 20.05 6.64
N LEU A 142 21.11 20.19 5.50
CA LEU A 142 22.28 19.41 5.14
C LEU A 142 23.44 20.32 4.73
N ASP A 143 24.64 20.04 5.22
CA ASP A 143 25.86 20.73 4.79
C ASP A 143 26.29 20.33 3.36
N GLN A 144 25.92 19.12 2.94
CA GLN A 144 26.30 18.56 1.64
C GLN A 144 25.22 17.60 1.09
N PRO A 145 25.11 17.46 -0.24
CA PRO A 145 24.14 16.56 -0.87
C PRO A 145 24.30 15.10 -0.41
N LEU A 146 23.19 14.45 -0.06
CA LEU A 146 23.16 13.04 0.34
C LEU A 146 23.10 12.12 -0.88
N VAL A 147 23.86 11.03 -0.81
CA VAL A 147 23.70 9.89 -1.73
C VAL A 147 22.65 8.94 -1.16
N TRP A 148 21.38 9.19 -1.46
CA TRP A 148 20.23 8.51 -0.85
C TRP A 148 20.35 6.98 -0.88
N PHE A 149 20.71 6.40 -2.03
CA PHE A 149 20.74 4.94 -2.21
C PHE A 149 22.09 4.27 -1.89
N LYS A 150 23.07 5.01 -1.35
CA LYS A 150 24.38 4.43 -0.97
C LYS A 150 24.34 3.69 0.37
N LYS A 151 23.54 4.19 1.32
CA LYS A 151 23.37 3.59 2.66
C LYS A 151 21.95 3.04 2.79
N ALA A 152 21.82 1.88 3.43
CA ALA A 152 20.53 1.19 3.58
C ALA A 152 19.46 2.06 4.27
N GLY A 153 19.83 2.80 5.34
CA GLY A 153 18.89 3.63 6.08
C GLY A 153 18.34 4.81 5.27
N THR A 154 19.20 5.57 4.59
CA THR A 154 18.77 6.69 3.74
C THR A 154 17.99 6.21 2.52
N GLY A 155 18.36 5.05 1.96
CA GLY A 155 17.65 4.45 0.84
C GLY A 155 16.25 4.01 1.24
N GLN A 156 16.11 3.40 2.42
CA GLN A 156 14.82 3.01 2.98
C GLN A 156 13.90 4.22 3.15
N LEU A 157 14.40 5.32 3.72
CA LEU A 157 13.63 6.55 3.88
C LEU A 157 13.19 7.11 2.53
N GLY A 158 14.07 7.14 1.53
CA GLY A 158 13.73 7.60 0.18
C GLY A 158 12.60 6.77 -0.45
N VAL A 159 12.67 5.44 -0.32
CA VAL A 159 11.61 4.53 -0.78
C VAL A 159 10.31 4.72 0.00
N MET A 160 10.37 4.94 1.32
CA MET A 160 9.18 5.22 2.12
C MET A 160 8.49 6.49 1.66
N ILE A 161 9.22 7.58 1.45
CA ILE A 161 8.66 8.86 0.99
C ILE A 161 7.98 8.70 -0.38
N SER A 162 8.65 8.02 -1.32
CA SER A 162 8.09 7.82 -2.66
C SER A 162 6.80 6.98 -2.63
N VAL A 163 6.77 5.92 -1.82
CA VAL A 163 5.58 5.09 -1.67
C VAL A 163 4.46 5.82 -0.93
N LEU A 164 4.76 6.57 0.14
CA LEU A 164 3.77 7.41 0.83
C LEU A 164 3.04 8.32 -0.15
N TRP A 165 3.79 9.10 -0.93
CA TRP A 165 3.23 9.98 -1.95
C TRP A 165 2.39 9.23 -2.99
N LYS A 166 2.86 8.05 -3.41
CA LYS A 166 2.23 7.23 -4.44
C LYS A 166 0.88 6.67 -4.02
N VAL A 167 0.71 6.25 -2.76
CA VAL A 167 -0.47 5.47 -2.32
C VAL A 167 -1.41 6.20 -1.37
N VAL A 168 -0.98 7.28 -0.71
CA VAL A 168 -1.80 8.00 0.29
C VAL A 168 -3.17 8.45 -0.25
N GLY A 169 -3.23 8.88 -1.51
CA GLY A 169 -4.49 9.30 -2.13
C GLY A 169 -5.54 8.19 -2.20
N SER A 170 -5.13 6.94 -2.40
CA SER A 170 -6.07 5.81 -2.46
C SER A 170 -6.73 5.56 -1.11
N GLY A 171 -5.93 5.54 -0.05
CA GLY A 171 -6.44 5.32 1.30
C GLY A 171 -7.29 6.50 1.80
N MET A 172 -6.92 7.73 1.46
CA MET A 172 -7.75 8.91 1.71
C MET A 172 -9.15 8.76 1.08
N ILE A 173 -9.26 8.39 -0.21
CA ILE A 173 -10.58 8.26 -0.87
C ILE A 173 -11.43 7.18 -0.20
N LEU A 174 -10.82 6.03 0.14
CA LEU A 174 -11.51 4.97 0.86
C LEU A 174 -12.06 5.45 2.21
N MET A 175 -11.26 6.19 2.97
CA MET A 175 -11.68 6.76 4.26
C MET A 175 -12.72 7.87 4.10
N VAL A 176 -12.64 8.71 3.06
CA VAL A 176 -13.70 9.68 2.74
C VAL A 176 -15.02 8.98 2.47
N ALA A 177 -15.01 7.89 1.69
CA ALA A 177 -16.22 7.11 1.44
C ALA A 177 -16.79 6.51 2.74
N GLY A 178 -15.92 6.00 3.62
CA GLY A 178 -16.32 5.52 4.95
C GLY A 178 -16.95 6.61 5.82
N ILE A 179 -16.34 7.80 5.88
CA ILE A 179 -16.86 8.94 6.65
C ILE A 179 -18.21 9.42 6.09
N GLN A 180 -18.34 9.46 4.76
CA GLN A 180 -19.57 9.91 4.09
C GLN A 180 -20.71 8.89 4.19
N ALA A 181 -20.42 7.63 4.49
CA ALA A 181 -21.45 6.61 4.74
C ALA A 181 -22.12 6.76 6.12
N ILE A 182 -21.55 7.56 7.03
CA ILE A 182 -22.13 7.84 8.34
C ILE A 182 -23.33 8.77 8.17
N GLY A 183 -24.48 8.36 8.73
CA GLY A 183 -25.71 9.16 8.69
C GLY A 183 -25.54 10.52 9.35
N ASN A 184 -26.13 11.56 8.74
CA ASN A 184 -26.07 12.93 9.27
C ASN A 184 -26.76 13.04 10.64
N ASP A 185 -27.77 12.20 10.89
CA ASP A 185 -28.50 12.09 12.15
C ASP A 185 -27.58 11.77 13.33
N ILE A 186 -26.61 10.86 13.14
CA ILE A 186 -25.62 10.52 14.16
C ILE A 186 -24.73 11.74 14.47
N ILE A 187 -24.27 12.43 13.42
CA ILE A 187 -23.40 13.61 13.57
C ILE A 187 -24.15 14.79 14.22
N GLU A 188 -25.44 14.96 13.93
CA GLU A 188 -26.29 15.98 14.54
C GLU A 188 -26.59 15.67 16.00
N ALA A 189 -26.94 14.43 16.33
CA ALA A 189 -27.13 13.98 17.71
C ALA A 189 -25.87 14.23 18.56
N ALA A 190 -24.69 13.86 18.03
CA ALA A 190 -23.43 14.11 18.72
C ALA A 190 -23.16 15.60 18.97
N LYS A 191 -23.56 16.49 18.03
CA LYS A 191 -23.44 17.95 18.23
C LYS A 191 -24.41 18.47 19.28
N ILE A 192 -25.63 17.93 19.33
CA ILE A 192 -26.64 18.27 20.35
C ILE A 192 -26.12 17.86 21.74
N ASP A 193 -25.49 16.69 21.85
CA ASP A 193 -24.86 16.20 23.08
C ASP A 193 -23.55 16.95 23.44
N GLY A 194 -23.18 17.98 22.69
CA GLY A 194 -22.01 18.81 22.96
C GLY A 194 -20.67 18.16 22.59
N ALA A 195 -20.67 17.10 21.78
CA ALA A 195 -19.43 16.44 21.36
C ALA A 195 -18.59 17.37 20.46
N SER A 196 -17.36 17.64 20.87
CA SER A 196 -16.38 18.39 20.07
C SER A 196 -15.97 17.60 18.83
N GLY A 197 -15.42 18.29 17.81
CA GLY A 197 -15.05 17.63 16.54
C GLY A 197 -14.07 16.47 16.70
N TRP A 198 -13.11 16.54 17.65
CA TRP A 198 -12.22 15.42 17.95
C TRP A 198 -12.94 14.28 18.69
N MET A 199 -13.92 14.62 19.54
CA MET A 199 -14.73 13.61 20.22
C MET A 199 -15.57 12.81 19.23
N GLN A 200 -16.12 13.45 18.19
CA GLN A 200 -16.86 12.80 17.10
C GLN A 200 -15.98 11.89 16.21
N VAL A 201 -14.68 12.16 16.12
CA VAL A 201 -13.75 11.30 15.37
C VAL A 201 -13.34 10.07 16.18
N ARG A 202 -13.24 10.22 17.50
CA ARG A 202 -12.70 9.19 18.39
C ARG A 202 -13.77 8.25 18.94
N ARG A 203 -15.00 8.73 19.16
CA ARG A 203 -16.10 8.00 19.79
C ARG A 203 -17.22 7.78 18.79
#